data_AF-W0PIT3-F1
#
_entry.id   AF-W0PIT3-F1
#
_cell.length_a   1.000
_cell.length_b   1.000
_cell.length_c   1.000
_cell.angle_alpha   90.00
_cell.angle_beta   90.00
_cell.angle_gamma   90.00
#
_symmetry.space_group_name_H-M   'P 1'
#
loop_
_entity.id
_entity.type
_entity.pdbx_description
1 polymer ?
#
loop_
_entity_poly.entity_id
_entity_poly.type
_entity_poly.pdbx_seq_one_letter_code
_entity_poly.pdbx_strand_id
1 'polypeptide(L)'
;MPVSRLRYIIKIITICINNTLLICLNARGSMLNEILNTTVPQNTADHLLRWRQATTDGNEAYSQGKYRTALRHYDLALTMATESFGNAQDAEAAVAAFVIAHHNLADTYERLGSDALQRLHLCLPHETLCTAMNDVTLSEAWQSAALNHSRRTYAELIRFLSLHPHDHEARIVANQGAAGMTRNVPVQ
;
A
#
# COMPACT_ATOMS: atom_id res chain seq x y z
N MET A 1 7.58 15.62 12.44
CA MET A 1 6.68 14.57 11.93
C MET A 1 5.25 14.97 12.27
N PRO A 2 4.31 15.13 11.31
CA PRO A 2 2.93 15.34 11.68
C PRO A 2 2.37 14.03 12.26
N VAL A 3 1.81 14.13 13.46
CA VAL A 3 1.38 13.08 14.40
C VAL A 3 0.43 12.02 13.79
N SER A 4 -0.19 12.33 12.65
CA SER A 4 -1.10 11.47 11.90
C SER A 4 -0.43 10.35 11.09
N ARG A 5 0.83 10.50 10.65
CA ARG A 5 1.57 9.46 9.91
C ARG A 5 2.15 8.36 10.82
N LEU A 6 2.56 8.71 12.04
CA LEU A 6 3.05 7.75 13.05
C LEU A 6 1.98 6.73 13.45
N ARG A 7 0.71 7.16 13.54
CA ARG A 7 -0.41 6.28 13.93
C ARG A 7 -0.76 5.23 12.87
N TYR A 8 -0.54 5.50 11.59
CA TYR A 8 -0.82 4.56 10.51
C TYR A 8 0.31 3.53 10.35
N ILE A 9 1.56 3.98 10.43
CA ILE A 9 2.73 3.10 10.50
C ILE A 9 2.64 2.16 11.72
N ILE A 10 2.23 2.66 12.89
CA ILE A 10 2.01 1.82 14.08
C ILE A 10 0.87 0.81 13.84
N LYS A 11 -0.27 1.21 13.26
CA LYS A 11 -1.37 0.27 12.98
C LYS A 11 -1.00 -0.82 11.98
N ILE A 12 -0.23 -0.51 10.93
CA ILE A 12 0.21 -1.53 9.97
C ILE A 12 1.34 -2.39 10.54
N ILE A 13 2.26 -1.83 11.33
CA ILE A 13 3.22 -2.64 12.09
C ILE A 13 2.46 -3.60 13.02
N THR A 14 1.37 -3.18 13.67
CA THR A 14 0.53 -4.09 14.48
C THR A 14 -0.19 -5.16 13.64
N ILE A 15 -0.73 -4.82 12.46
CA ILE A 15 -1.38 -5.79 11.56
C ILE A 15 -0.36 -6.79 10.99
N CYS A 16 0.81 -6.32 10.55
CA CYS A 16 1.90 -7.17 10.07
C CYS A 16 2.52 -8.03 11.18
N ILE A 17 2.65 -7.53 12.41
CA ILE A 17 3.14 -8.32 13.56
C ILE A 17 2.13 -9.42 13.90
N ASN A 18 0.84 -9.13 13.94
CA ASN A 18 -0.18 -10.12 14.32
C ASN A 18 -0.40 -11.19 13.24
N ASN A 19 -0.40 -10.84 11.95
CA ASN A 19 -0.54 -11.84 10.87
C ASN A 19 0.75 -12.67 10.67
N THR A 20 1.95 -12.07 10.80
CA THR A 20 3.21 -12.84 10.71
C THR A 20 3.36 -13.81 11.90
N LEU A 21 2.98 -13.41 13.12
CA LEU A 21 2.99 -14.33 14.27
C LEU A 21 2.00 -15.50 14.09
N LEU A 22 0.80 -15.23 13.56
CA LEU A 22 -0.22 -16.26 13.36
C LEU A 22 0.19 -17.28 12.28
N ILE A 23 0.82 -16.82 11.19
CA ILE A 23 1.35 -17.70 10.12
C ILE A 23 2.54 -18.52 10.62
N CYS A 24 3.46 -17.92 11.38
CA CYS A 24 4.61 -18.64 11.95
C CYS A 24 4.23 -19.61 13.10
N LEU A 25 3.15 -19.33 13.84
CA LEU A 25 2.61 -20.24 14.86
C LEU A 25 1.85 -21.41 14.23
N ASN A 26 1.06 -21.17 13.17
CA ASN A 26 0.36 -22.22 12.44
C ASN A 26 1.31 -23.13 11.64
N ALA A 27 2.42 -22.59 11.12
CA ALA A 27 3.43 -23.37 10.40
C ALA A 27 4.18 -24.39 11.29
N ARG A 28 4.26 -24.19 12.61
CA ARG A 28 4.83 -25.19 13.54
C ARG A 28 3.86 -26.32 13.89
N GLY A 29 2.57 -26.14 13.64
CA GLY A 29 1.53 -27.15 13.92
C GLY A 29 1.28 -28.15 12.79
N SER A 30 1.85 -27.93 11.60
CA SER A 30 1.57 -28.74 10.40
C SER A 30 2.82 -29.42 9.82
N MET A 31 3.73 -29.89 10.68
CA MET A 31 4.88 -30.70 10.27
C MET A 31 4.51 -32.19 10.06
N LEU A 32 3.23 -32.53 9.91
CA LEU A 32 2.75 -33.90 9.72
C LEU A 32 1.48 -33.96 8.86
N ASN A 33 1.46 -33.34 7.67
CA ASN A 33 0.57 -33.86 6.63
C ASN A 33 1.17 -33.72 5.23
N GLU A 34 1.30 -34.91 4.67
CA GLU A 34 1.71 -35.31 3.34
C GLU A 34 1.07 -34.52 2.18
N ILE A 35 1.89 -34.41 1.12
CA ILE A 35 1.51 -34.76 -0.24
C ILE A 35 0.16 -34.20 -0.69
N LEU A 36 0.16 -32.97 -1.20
CA LEU A 36 -0.56 -32.64 -2.43
C LEU A 36 0.03 -31.36 -3.04
N ASN A 37 0.46 -31.55 -4.28
CA ASN A 37 1.03 -30.60 -5.19
C ASN A 37 -0.02 -29.52 -5.55
N THR A 38 0.06 -28.34 -4.95
CA THR A 38 -0.55 -27.10 -5.48
C THR A 38 0.39 -25.94 -5.22
N THR A 39 1.01 -25.48 -6.30
CA THR A 39 1.92 -24.33 -6.38
C THR A 39 1.19 -23.03 -6.06
N VAL A 40 1.08 -22.66 -4.80
CA VAL A 40 1.03 -21.25 -4.41
C VAL A 40 2.50 -20.80 -4.28
N PRO A 41 2.95 -19.77 -5.03
CA PRO A 41 4.37 -19.59 -5.27
C PRO A 41 5.07 -18.99 -4.04
N GLN A 42 6.11 -19.68 -3.57
CA GLN A 42 7.09 -19.19 -2.58
C GLN A 42 7.54 -17.73 -2.87
N ASN A 43 7.52 -17.34 -4.15
CA ASN A 43 7.91 -16.03 -4.66
C ASN A 43 7.16 -14.82 -4.05
N THR A 44 5.85 -14.91 -3.78
CA THR A 44 5.10 -13.75 -3.22
C THR A 44 5.40 -13.49 -1.75
N ALA A 45 5.67 -14.55 -0.97
CA ALA A 45 6.10 -14.39 0.43
C ALA A 45 7.49 -13.74 0.49
N ASP A 46 8.38 -14.11 -0.45
CA ASP A 46 9.68 -13.50 -0.61
C ASP A 46 9.59 -12.01 -1.00
N HIS A 47 8.62 -11.64 -1.83
CA HIS A 47 8.39 -10.23 -2.20
C HIS A 47 8.00 -9.37 -0.99
N LEU A 48 7.09 -9.83 -0.12
CA LEU A 48 6.71 -9.07 1.08
C LEU A 48 7.85 -8.96 2.11
N LEU A 49 8.71 -9.97 2.20
CA LEU A 49 9.91 -9.90 3.04
C LEU A 49 10.91 -8.86 2.49
N ARG A 50 11.17 -8.88 1.17
CA ARG A 50 12.06 -7.92 0.51
C ARG A 50 11.51 -6.50 0.56
N TRP A 51 10.19 -6.34 0.38
CA TRP A 51 9.48 -5.08 0.59
C TRP A 51 9.73 -4.53 2.00
N ARG A 52 9.64 -5.38 3.03
CA ARG A 52 9.84 -4.99 4.43
C ARG A 52 11.26 -4.50 4.67
N GLN A 53 12.26 -5.21 4.14
CA GLN A 53 13.65 -4.79 4.25
C GLN A 53 13.87 -3.45 3.55
N ALA A 54 13.45 -3.33 2.29
CA ALA A 54 13.59 -2.11 1.53
C ALA A 54 12.90 -0.90 2.20
N THR A 55 11.69 -1.10 2.73
CA THR A 55 10.98 -0.05 3.49
C THR A 55 11.73 0.34 4.76
N THR A 56 12.35 -0.62 5.46
CA THR A 56 13.14 -0.36 6.68
C THR A 56 14.38 0.48 6.36
N ASP A 57 15.14 0.07 5.35
CA ASP A 57 16.34 0.80 4.90
C ASP A 57 15.97 2.21 4.40
N GLY A 58 14.86 2.33 3.67
CA GLY A 58 14.32 3.60 3.20
C GLY A 58 13.94 4.53 4.36
N ASN A 59 13.26 4.00 5.39
CA ASN A 59 12.90 4.76 6.58
C ASN A 59 14.13 5.25 7.35
N GLU A 60 15.16 4.40 7.48
CA GLU A 60 16.43 4.79 8.09
C GLU A 60 17.08 5.94 7.30
N ALA A 61 17.22 5.80 5.99
CA ALA A 61 17.79 6.83 5.13
C ALA A 61 16.99 8.14 5.19
N TYR A 62 15.65 8.06 5.17
CA TYR A 62 14.76 9.21 5.28
C TYR A 62 14.94 9.94 6.62
N SER A 63 15.04 9.20 7.73
CA SER A 63 15.24 9.77 9.07
C SER A 63 16.56 10.52 9.19
N GLN A 64 17.58 10.11 8.43
CA GLN A 64 18.90 10.73 8.34
C GLN A 64 18.95 11.88 7.32
N GLY A 65 17.83 12.24 6.68
CA GLY A 65 17.77 13.27 5.64
C GLY A 65 18.39 12.85 4.30
N LYS A 66 18.74 11.57 4.12
CA LYS A 66 19.34 11.02 2.89
C LYS A 66 18.24 10.68 1.87
N TYR A 67 17.47 11.68 1.45
CA TYR A 67 16.24 11.48 0.66
C TYR A 67 16.47 10.78 -0.68
N ARG A 68 17.57 11.06 -1.39
CA ARG A 68 17.89 10.33 -2.64
C ARG A 68 18.16 8.84 -2.42
N THR A 69 18.76 8.49 -1.28
CA THR A 69 18.95 7.08 -0.89
C THR A 69 17.61 6.45 -0.51
N ALA A 70 16.79 7.17 0.25
CA ALA A 70 15.44 6.72 0.62
C ALA A 70 14.59 6.41 -0.62
N LEU A 71 14.62 7.27 -1.65
CA LEU A 71 13.92 7.03 -2.93
C LEU A 71 14.28 5.66 -3.53
N ARG A 72 15.58 5.33 -3.64
CA ARG A 72 16.02 4.06 -4.22
C ARG A 72 15.46 2.84 -3.46
N HIS A 73 15.40 2.93 -2.14
CA HIS A 73 14.84 1.88 -1.31
C HIS A 73 13.32 1.79 -1.42
N TYR A 74 12.62 2.92 -1.45
CA TYR A 74 11.17 2.93 -1.61
C TYR A 74 10.71 2.55 -3.03
N ASP A 75 11.50 2.85 -4.07
CA ASP A 75 11.27 2.35 -5.43
C ASP A 75 11.38 0.82 -5.47
N LEU A 76 12.41 0.25 -4.85
CA LEU A 76 12.52 -1.20 -4.71
C LEU A 76 11.33 -1.79 -3.94
N ALA A 77 10.92 -1.16 -2.85
CA ALA A 77 9.74 -1.58 -2.10
C ALA A 77 8.49 -1.54 -3.01
N LEU A 78 8.30 -0.48 -3.79
CA LEU A 78 7.18 -0.36 -4.70
C LEU A 78 7.16 -1.46 -5.76
N THR A 79 8.32 -1.81 -6.33
CA THR A 79 8.43 -2.95 -7.27
C THR A 79 7.93 -4.25 -6.63
N MET A 80 8.42 -4.59 -5.43
CA MET A 80 8.02 -5.82 -4.73
C MET A 80 6.53 -5.82 -4.34
N ALA A 81 6.00 -4.67 -3.93
CA ALA A 81 4.58 -4.54 -3.61
C ALA A 81 3.69 -4.67 -4.86
N THR A 82 4.13 -4.11 -5.99
CA THR A 82 3.41 -4.20 -7.27
C THR A 82 3.37 -5.64 -7.77
N GLU A 83 4.48 -6.37 -7.70
CA GLU A 83 4.53 -7.80 -8.06
C GLU A 83 3.63 -8.66 -7.17
N SER A 84 3.40 -8.23 -5.93
CA SER A 84 2.50 -8.92 -4.98
C SER A 84 1.02 -8.60 -5.19
N PHE A 85 0.69 -7.50 -5.85
CA PHE A 85 -0.69 -7.04 -6.04
C PHE A 85 -1.48 -7.99 -6.96
N GLY A 86 -2.67 -8.42 -6.54
CA GLY A 86 -3.49 -9.43 -7.21
C GLY A 86 -2.99 -10.89 -7.08
N ASN A 87 -1.74 -11.11 -6.67
CA ASN A 87 -1.09 -12.42 -6.68
C ASN A 87 -0.84 -13.01 -5.28
N ALA A 88 -0.64 -12.16 -4.27
CA ALA A 88 -0.38 -12.61 -2.91
C ALA A 88 -1.62 -13.27 -2.28
N GLN A 89 -1.37 -14.26 -1.41
CA GLN A 89 -2.43 -14.93 -0.65
C GLN A 89 -3.10 -13.98 0.35
N ASP A 90 -2.33 -13.09 0.99
CA ASP A 90 -2.85 -12.06 1.90
C ASP A 90 -3.03 -10.74 1.13
N ALA A 91 -4.25 -10.53 0.61
CA ALA A 91 -4.62 -9.34 -0.15
C ALA A 91 -4.48 -8.05 0.68
N GLU A 92 -4.86 -8.07 1.95
CA GLU A 92 -4.76 -6.90 2.84
C GLU A 92 -3.30 -6.50 3.04
N ALA A 93 -2.41 -7.47 3.32
CA ALA A 93 -0.98 -7.18 3.48
C ALA A 93 -0.36 -6.61 2.19
N ALA A 94 -0.73 -7.13 1.03
CA ALA A 94 -0.18 -6.68 -0.25
C ALA A 94 -0.71 -5.31 -0.67
N VAL A 95 -2.01 -5.03 -0.51
CA VAL A 95 -2.59 -3.69 -0.73
C VAL A 95 -1.95 -2.67 0.22
N ALA A 96 -1.78 -3.03 1.50
CA ALA A 96 -1.12 -2.17 2.48
C ALA A 96 0.33 -1.86 2.08
N ALA A 97 1.09 -2.87 1.66
CA ALA A 97 2.47 -2.71 1.20
C ALA A 97 2.57 -1.75 0.01
N PHE A 98 1.65 -1.88 -0.95
CA PHE A 98 1.57 -1.02 -2.14
C PHE A 98 1.28 0.44 -1.77
N VAL A 99 0.27 0.68 -0.94
CA VAL A 99 -0.08 2.03 -0.47
C VAL A 99 1.05 2.66 0.34
N ILE A 100 1.69 1.91 1.23
CA ILE A 100 2.81 2.43 2.03
C ILE A 100 3.99 2.83 1.14
N ALA A 101 4.37 2.00 0.16
CA ALA A 101 5.49 2.32 -0.72
C ALA A 101 5.25 3.63 -1.47
N HIS A 102 4.04 3.81 -2.01
CA HIS A 102 3.62 5.06 -2.63
C HIS A 102 3.64 6.26 -1.67
N HIS A 103 3.08 6.14 -0.47
CA HIS A 103 3.07 7.24 0.49
C HIS A 103 4.48 7.61 0.97
N ASN A 104 5.37 6.64 1.14
CA ASN A 104 6.77 6.91 1.48
C ASN A 104 7.50 7.67 0.36
N LEU A 105 7.23 7.34 -0.91
CA LEU A 105 7.74 8.10 -2.06
C LEU A 105 7.14 9.51 -2.09
N ALA A 106 5.84 9.66 -1.92
CA ALA A 106 5.17 10.96 -1.87
C ALA A 106 5.77 11.87 -0.77
N ASP A 107 5.97 11.33 0.43
CA ASP A 107 6.62 12.01 1.54
C ASP A 107 8.06 12.42 1.21
N THR A 108 8.80 11.55 0.51
CA THR A 108 10.18 11.86 0.11
C THR A 108 10.24 12.94 -0.97
N TYR A 109 9.29 12.94 -1.91
CA TYR A 109 9.20 14.00 -2.92
C TYR A 109 8.70 15.33 -2.34
N GLU A 110 7.83 15.31 -1.32
CA GLU A 110 7.48 16.49 -0.51
C GLU A 110 8.76 17.12 0.08
N ARG A 111 9.65 16.30 0.66
CA ARG A 111 10.92 16.79 1.22
C ARG A 111 11.89 17.34 0.18
N LEU A 112 11.83 16.82 -1.03
CA LEU A 112 12.65 17.26 -2.16
C LEU A 112 12.02 18.45 -2.92
N GLY A 113 10.83 18.90 -2.54
CA GLY A 113 10.12 20.01 -3.19
C GLY A 113 9.58 19.69 -4.58
N SER A 114 9.27 18.41 -4.85
CA SER A 114 8.73 17.98 -6.15
C SER A 114 7.24 17.65 -6.05
N ASP A 115 6.40 18.68 -6.16
CA ASP A 115 4.94 18.55 -6.11
C ASP A 115 4.40 17.59 -7.19
N ALA A 116 5.02 17.59 -8.38
CA ALA A 116 4.61 16.73 -9.49
C ALA A 116 4.78 15.24 -9.15
N LEU A 117 5.92 14.87 -8.57
CA LEU A 117 6.20 13.48 -8.20
C LEU A 117 5.46 13.10 -6.90
N GLN A 118 5.32 14.02 -5.96
CA GLN A 118 4.44 13.82 -4.81
C GLN A 118 3.01 13.52 -5.24
N ARG A 119 2.45 14.32 -6.15
CA ARG A 119 1.11 14.11 -6.71
C ARG A 119 0.97 12.74 -7.35
N LEU A 120 1.92 12.36 -8.21
CA LEU A 120 1.92 11.07 -8.89
C LEU A 120 1.74 9.91 -7.88
N HIS A 121 2.54 9.92 -6.81
CA HIS A 121 2.51 8.86 -5.80
C HIS A 121 1.32 8.97 -4.82
N LEU A 122 0.48 10.00 -4.91
CA LEU A 122 -0.80 10.07 -4.20
C LEU A 122 -1.98 9.68 -5.09
N CYS A 123 -1.94 10.06 -6.37
CA CYS A 123 -3.01 9.80 -7.33
C CYS A 123 -3.03 8.33 -7.76
N LEU A 124 -1.88 7.81 -8.22
CA LEU A 124 -1.78 6.46 -8.78
C LEU A 124 -2.31 5.37 -7.84
N PRO A 125 -1.91 5.29 -6.55
CA PRO A 125 -2.48 4.27 -5.67
C PRO A 125 -3.98 4.49 -5.42
N HIS A 126 -4.48 5.73 -5.43
CA HIS A 126 -5.91 5.96 -5.26
C HIS A 126 -6.72 5.44 -6.45
N GLU A 127 -6.29 5.74 -7.67
CA GLU A 127 -6.92 5.26 -8.91
C GLU A 127 -6.89 3.73 -9.00
N THR A 128 -5.73 3.13 -8.71
CA THR A 128 -5.56 1.69 -8.72
C THR A 128 -6.52 1.01 -7.77
N LEU A 129 -6.67 1.51 -6.54
CA LEU A 129 -7.61 0.92 -5.57
C LEU A 129 -9.08 1.15 -5.96
N CYS A 130 -9.43 2.31 -6.52
CA CYS A 130 -10.79 2.56 -7.02
C CYS A 130 -11.16 1.64 -8.18
N THR A 131 -10.18 1.29 -9.02
CA THR A 131 -10.36 0.29 -10.08
C THR A 131 -10.49 -1.10 -9.47
N ALA A 132 -9.55 -1.51 -8.61
CA ALA A 132 -9.50 -2.84 -8.02
C ALA A 132 -10.74 -3.19 -7.18
N MET A 133 -11.32 -2.24 -6.44
CA MET A 133 -12.54 -2.51 -5.66
C MET A 133 -13.78 -2.82 -6.52
N ASN A 134 -13.73 -2.53 -7.82
CA ASN A 134 -14.81 -2.77 -8.78
C ASN A 134 -14.44 -3.83 -9.83
N ASP A 135 -13.25 -4.43 -9.71
CA ASP A 135 -12.74 -5.39 -10.67
C ASP A 135 -13.24 -6.80 -10.35
N VAL A 136 -14.20 -7.28 -11.14
CA VAL A 136 -14.80 -8.60 -10.97
C VAL A 136 -13.84 -9.76 -11.25
N THR A 137 -12.66 -9.48 -11.83
CA THR A 137 -11.60 -10.49 -12.03
C THR A 137 -10.78 -10.73 -10.77
N LEU A 138 -10.78 -9.78 -9.83
CA LEU A 138 -10.17 -9.94 -8.51
C LEU A 138 -11.11 -10.66 -7.55
N SER A 139 -10.55 -11.44 -6.62
CA SER A 139 -11.35 -12.07 -5.57
C SER A 139 -11.96 -11.03 -4.63
N GLU A 140 -13.04 -11.39 -3.92
CA GLU A 140 -13.70 -10.51 -2.95
C GLU A 140 -12.74 -9.97 -1.87
N ALA A 141 -11.72 -10.75 -1.50
CA ALA A 141 -10.70 -10.32 -0.55
C ALA A 141 -9.88 -9.14 -1.09
N TRP A 142 -9.49 -9.16 -2.37
CA TRP A 142 -8.78 -8.05 -3.01
C TRP A 142 -9.66 -6.82 -3.20
N GLN A 143 -10.91 -7.01 -3.61
CA GLN A 143 -11.87 -5.93 -3.76
C GLN A 143 -12.14 -5.23 -2.41
N SER A 144 -12.29 -6.02 -1.34
CA SER A 144 -12.49 -5.53 0.03
C SER A 144 -11.27 -4.77 0.56
N ALA A 145 -10.06 -5.34 0.38
CA ALA A 145 -8.82 -4.67 0.76
C ALA A 145 -8.63 -3.34 0.02
N ALA A 146 -8.93 -3.32 -1.28
CA ALA A 146 -8.88 -2.10 -2.07
C ALA A 146 -9.87 -1.04 -1.57
N LEU A 147 -11.11 -1.42 -1.23
CA LEU A 147 -12.09 -0.52 -0.64
C LEU A 147 -11.63 0.03 0.73
N ASN A 148 -11.06 -0.82 1.58
CA ASN A 148 -10.59 -0.41 2.90
C ASN A 148 -9.47 0.64 2.79
N HIS A 149 -8.51 0.38 1.90
CA HIS A 149 -7.34 1.24 1.73
C HIS A 149 -7.60 2.47 0.85
N SER A 150 -8.60 2.48 -0.02
CA SER A 150 -8.94 3.64 -0.86
C SER A 150 -9.34 4.87 -0.03
N ARG A 151 -10.00 4.66 1.12
CA ARG A 151 -10.36 5.73 2.06
C ARG A 151 -9.12 6.42 2.61
N ARG A 152 -8.02 5.68 2.78
CA ARG A 152 -6.76 6.23 3.27
C ARG A 152 -6.04 7.02 2.19
N THR A 153 -5.95 6.47 0.98
CA THR A 153 -5.32 7.18 -0.14
C THR A 153 -6.09 8.45 -0.49
N TYR A 154 -7.43 8.42 -0.39
CA TYR A 154 -8.28 9.60 -0.51
C TYR A 154 -7.95 10.66 0.55
N ALA A 155 -7.80 10.27 1.81
CA ALA A 155 -7.48 11.22 2.89
C ALA A 155 -6.14 11.96 2.67
N GLU A 156 -5.10 11.24 2.22
CA GLU A 156 -3.81 11.88 1.89
C GLU A 156 -3.89 12.72 0.61
N LEU A 157 -4.70 12.32 -0.38
CA LEU A 157 -4.94 13.11 -1.60
C LEU A 157 -5.69 14.42 -1.30
N ILE A 158 -6.71 14.38 -0.44
CA ILE A 158 -7.43 15.59 0.02
C ILE A 158 -6.49 16.50 0.82
N ARG A 159 -5.60 15.92 1.63
CA ARG A 159 -4.58 16.70 2.33
C ARG A 159 -3.64 17.40 1.35
N PHE A 160 -3.18 16.72 0.30
CA PHE A 160 -2.39 17.34 -0.76
C PHE A 160 -3.16 18.49 -1.43
N LEU A 161 -4.42 18.28 -1.81
CA LEU A 161 -5.27 19.32 -2.40
C LEU A 161 -5.50 20.52 -1.47
N SER A 162 -5.47 20.33 -0.15
CA SER A 162 -5.57 21.46 0.80
C SER A 162 -4.34 22.38 0.75
N LEU A 163 -3.18 21.86 0.35
CA LEU A 163 -1.93 22.62 0.16
C LEU A 163 -1.76 23.09 -1.29
N HIS A 164 -2.34 22.35 -2.25
CA HIS A 164 -2.25 22.61 -3.70
C HIS A 164 -3.66 22.71 -4.33
N PRO A 165 -4.46 23.74 -3.99
CA PRO A 165 -5.88 23.81 -4.38
C PRO A 165 -6.12 23.98 -5.90
N HIS A 166 -5.09 24.40 -6.63
CA HIS A 166 -5.13 24.58 -8.08
C HIS A 166 -4.65 23.34 -8.86
N ASP A 167 -4.27 22.27 -8.17
CA ASP A 167 -3.83 21.04 -8.83
C ASP A 167 -5.04 20.31 -9.46
N HIS A 168 -5.17 20.48 -10.77
CA HIS A 168 -6.30 19.97 -11.54
C HIS A 168 -6.29 18.44 -11.65
N GLU A 169 -5.11 17.85 -11.82
CA GLU A 169 -4.95 16.40 -11.93
C GLU A 169 -5.39 15.72 -10.63
N ALA A 170 -4.84 16.13 -9.49
CA ALA A 170 -5.20 15.56 -8.20
C ALA A 170 -6.70 15.69 -7.89
N ARG A 171 -7.32 16.80 -8.31
CA ARG A 171 -8.76 17.03 -8.12
C ARG A 171 -9.64 16.12 -8.97
N ILE A 172 -9.25 15.86 -10.23
CA ILE A 172 -9.96 14.89 -11.08
C ILE A 172 -9.95 13.52 -10.42
N VAL A 173 -8.77 13.06 -9.99
CA VAL A 173 -8.58 11.75 -9.38
C VAL A 173 -9.43 11.59 -8.12
N ALA A 174 -9.41 12.59 -7.23
CA ALA A 174 -10.21 12.57 -6.00
C ALA A 174 -11.73 12.45 -6.30
N ASN A 175 -12.22 13.19 -7.30
CA ASN A 175 -13.64 13.19 -7.66
C ASN A 175 -14.07 11.88 -8.31
N GLN A 176 -13.26 11.32 -9.21
CA GLN A 176 -13.55 10.05 -9.87
C GLN A 176 -13.54 8.88 -8.88
N GLY A 177 -12.57 8.84 -7.97
CA GLY A 177 -12.50 7.83 -6.93
C GLY A 177 -13.68 7.90 -5.95
N ALA A 178 -14.12 9.10 -5.57
CA ALA A 178 -15.31 9.29 -4.77
C ALA A 178 -16.58 8.72 -5.41
N ALA A 179 -16.75 8.91 -6.72
CA ALA A 179 -17.87 8.33 -7.46
C ALA A 179 -17.80 6.79 -7.57
N GLY A 180 -16.60 6.21 -7.63
CA GLY A 180 -16.41 4.76 -7.57
C GLY A 180 -16.77 4.17 -6.21
N MET A 181 -16.39 4.85 -5.11
CA MET A 181 -16.68 4.40 -3.75
C MET A 181 -18.17 4.39 -3.41
N THR A 182 -18.97 5.31 -3.96
CA THR A 182 -20.42 5.38 -3.70
C THR A 182 -21.22 4.30 -4.41
N ARG A 183 -20.70 3.73 -5.52
CA ARG A 183 -21.39 2.64 -6.25
C ARG A 183 -21.45 1.32 -5.48
N ASN A 184 -20.52 1.10 -4.55
CA ASN A 184 -20.45 -0.10 -3.70
C ASN A 184 -21.10 0.08 -2.31
N VAL A 185 -21.78 1.21 -2.05
CA VAL A 185 -22.59 1.34 -0.83
C VAL A 185 -23.93 0.65 -1.11
N PRO A 186 -24.25 -0.49 -0.46
CA PRO A 186 -25.58 -1.06 -0.60
C PRO A 186 -26.61 -0.04 -0.12
N VAL A 187 -27.57 0.28 -0.99
CA VAL A 187 -28.76 1.04 -0.59
C VAL A 187 -29.51 0.16 0.41
N GLN A 188 -29.59 0.63 1.66
CA GLN A 188 -30.37 -0.03 2.72
C GLN A 188 -31.87 0.03 2.41
#